data_AF-A0A9P5NRU6-F1
#
_entry.id   AF-A0A9P5NRU6-F1
#
_cell.length_a   1.000
_cell.length_b   1.000
_cell.length_c   1.000
_cell.angle_alpha   90.00
_cell.angle_beta   90.00
_cell.angle_gamma   90.00
#
_symmetry.space_group_name_H-M   'P 1'
#
loop_
_entity.id
_entity.type
_entity.pdbx_description
1 polymer ?
#
loop_
_entity_poly.entity_id
_entity_poly.type
_entity_poly.pdbx_seq_one_letter_code
_entity_poly.pdbx_strand_id
1 'polypeptide(L)'
;MLSLYRNASKQGLRPSTRSLAQVVQKQTSGPSIAKKVPVRDDHGLYGFFRKKPAAGLVGEARYEVVETPEEGQLVTGRAWEATELRNKSFKDLHTLWYVALREKNLLATQREEARRMGVTHPDLQVSKEKVRHCQKTMARIKLVLNERRLAFEGAMKIAESEQAAAKDEENYDEEDRQVLDFQFEQAYTRQRPTQGRWRPGQFSR
;
A
#
# COMPACT_ATOMS: atom_id res chain seq x y z
N MET A 1 -47.93 53.99 58.66
CA MET A 1 -46.83 53.20 58.07
C MET A 1 -46.30 52.24 59.12
N LEU A 2 -46.71 50.96 59.03
CA LEU A 2 -46.16 49.74 59.65
C LEU A 2 -45.61 49.82 61.09
N SER A 3 -46.43 49.29 62.01
CA SER A 3 -46.01 48.65 63.25
C SER A 3 -45.06 47.48 62.95
N LEU A 4 -44.01 47.29 63.76
CA LEU A 4 -43.66 45.98 64.33
C LEU A 4 -42.65 46.14 65.47
N TYR A 5 -43.16 45.88 66.67
CA TYR A 5 -42.43 45.61 67.90
C TYR A 5 -41.70 44.25 67.83
N ARG A 6 -40.76 44.08 68.78
CA ARG A 6 -40.39 42.85 69.52
C ARG A 6 -39.17 42.01 69.08
N ASN A 7 -38.16 42.16 69.94
CA ASN A 7 -37.67 41.18 70.92
C ASN A 7 -36.68 40.06 70.54
N ALA A 8 -35.80 39.90 71.53
CA ALA A 8 -35.20 38.69 72.05
C ALA A 8 -33.88 38.25 71.44
N SER A 9 -32.81 38.69 72.13
CA SER A 9 -31.61 37.90 72.33
C SER A 9 -31.97 36.48 72.77
N LYS A 10 -31.75 35.51 71.89
CA LYS A 10 -31.62 34.11 72.25
C LYS A 10 -30.24 33.64 71.83
N GLN A 11 -29.34 33.57 72.80
CA GLN A 11 -28.14 32.76 72.68
C GLN A 11 -28.56 31.31 72.47
N GLY A 12 -28.38 30.81 71.24
CA GLY A 12 -28.48 29.39 70.94
C GLY A 12 -27.12 28.74 71.15
N LEU A 13 -26.98 28.02 72.26
CA LEU A 13 -25.92 27.03 72.45
C LEU A 13 -25.97 26.03 71.28
N ARG A 14 -24.92 25.99 70.45
CA ARG A 14 -24.77 24.96 69.43
C ARG A 14 -24.37 23.65 70.12
N PRO A 15 -25.07 22.54 69.89
CA PRO A 15 -24.71 21.27 70.50
C PRO A 15 -23.37 20.78 69.93
N SER A 16 -22.43 20.53 70.82
CA SER A 16 -21.20 19.78 70.56
C SER A 16 -21.55 18.29 70.45
N THR A 17 -21.72 17.82 69.21
CA THR A 17 -21.72 16.40 68.80
C THR A 17 -21.56 16.43 67.29
N ARG A 18 -20.68 15.70 66.60
CA ARG A 18 -20.02 14.43 66.85
C ARG A 18 -18.83 14.41 65.86
N SER A 19 -17.69 13.89 66.30
CA SER A 19 -16.43 13.80 65.55
C SER A 19 -16.60 13.49 64.06
N LEU A 20 -15.88 14.24 63.24
CA LEU A 20 -15.53 14.02 61.82
C LEU A 20 -14.82 12.66 61.54
N ALA A 21 -14.91 11.69 62.45
CA ALA A 21 -14.24 10.39 62.42
C ALA A 21 -15.15 9.23 61.97
N GLN A 22 -16.39 9.52 61.56
CA GLN A 22 -17.23 8.59 60.80
C GLN A 22 -17.50 9.16 59.41
N VAL A 23 -16.44 9.64 58.75
CA VAL A 23 -16.34 9.50 57.30
C VAL A 23 -16.46 8.01 57.06
N VAL A 24 -17.64 7.59 56.60
CA VAL A 24 -17.90 6.26 56.07
C VAL A 24 -16.73 5.95 55.15
N GLN A 25 -15.81 5.09 55.62
CA GLN A 25 -14.88 4.40 54.75
C GLN A 25 -15.74 3.46 53.90
N LYS A 26 -16.43 4.03 52.91
CA LYS A 26 -16.77 3.29 51.73
C LYS A 26 -15.41 2.96 51.17
N GLN A 27 -14.92 1.77 51.48
CA GLN A 27 -13.90 1.13 50.68
C GLN A 27 -14.52 1.06 49.29
N THR A 28 -14.34 2.11 48.50
CA THR A 28 -14.40 1.97 47.06
C THR A 28 -13.22 1.05 46.79
N SER A 29 -13.47 -0.25 46.75
CA SER A 29 -12.63 -1.15 46.00
C SER A 29 -12.43 -0.44 44.66
N GLY A 30 -11.27 0.18 44.46
CA GLY A 30 -10.87 0.68 43.15
C GLY A 30 -11.10 -0.46 42.15
N PRO A 31 -11.37 -0.17 40.87
CA PRO A 31 -11.71 -1.21 39.91
C PRO A 31 -10.71 -2.34 40.07
N SER A 32 -11.20 -3.49 40.51
CA SER A 32 -10.39 -4.70 40.68
C SER A 32 -9.64 -4.81 39.37
N ILE A 33 -8.31 -4.63 39.38
CA ILE A 33 -7.48 -4.84 38.20
C ILE A 33 -7.68 -6.31 37.88
N ALA A 34 -8.65 -6.58 37.00
CA ALA A 34 -9.03 -7.93 36.65
C ALA A 34 -7.74 -8.59 36.18
N LYS A 35 -7.41 -9.75 36.76
CA LYS A 35 -6.22 -10.51 36.39
C LYS A 35 -6.20 -10.56 34.86
N LYS A 36 -5.10 -10.08 34.25
CA LYS A 36 -4.97 -9.97 32.79
C LYS A 36 -5.34 -11.32 32.18
N VAL A 37 -6.34 -11.32 31.30
CA VAL A 37 -6.79 -12.54 30.63
C VAL A 37 -5.61 -13.08 29.81
N PRO A 38 -5.25 -14.37 29.96
CA PRO A 38 -4.17 -14.94 29.18
C PRO A 38 -4.56 -14.92 27.69
N VAL A 39 -3.77 -14.21 26.89
CA VAL A 39 -3.91 -14.17 25.43
C VAL A 39 -3.03 -15.26 24.83
N ARG A 40 -3.52 -15.91 23.78
CA ARG A 40 -2.76 -16.94 23.07
C ARG A 40 -1.57 -16.34 22.32
N ASP A 41 -0.46 -17.06 22.27
CA ASP A 41 0.76 -16.62 21.57
C ASP A 41 0.63 -16.59 20.04
N ASP A 42 -0.31 -17.35 19.47
CA ASP A 42 -0.59 -17.49 18.03
C ASP A 42 -1.74 -16.60 17.55
N HIS A 43 -2.01 -15.50 18.26
CA HIS A 43 -3.12 -14.63 17.93
C HIS A 43 -2.91 -13.87 16.61
N GLY A 44 -3.88 -13.91 15.70
CA GLY A 44 -3.79 -13.24 14.38
C GLY A 44 -3.63 -11.71 14.45
N LEU A 45 -4.12 -11.07 15.52
CA LEU A 45 -3.93 -9.63 15.74
C LEU A 45 -2.46 -9.24 15.93
N TYR A 46 -1.58 -10.18 16.29
CA TYR A 46 -0.15 -9.89 16.36
C TYR A 46 0.45 -9.51 14.99
N GLY A 47 -0.26 -9.78 13.89
CA GLY A 47 0.13 -9.33 12.55
C GLY A 47 0.11 -7.81 12.34
N PHE A 48 -0.49 -7.02 13.24
CA PHE A 48 -0.48 -5.55 13.20
C PHE A 48 0.69 -4.92 13.95
N PHE A 49 1.47 -5.71 14.70
CA PHE A 49 2.56 -5.22 15.51
C PHE A 49 3.90 -5.75 14.99
N ARG A 50 4.98 -4.98 15.15
CA ARG A 50 6.30 -5.43 14.72
C ARG A 50 6.86 -6.44 15.70
N LYS A 51 7.58 -7.42 15.19
CA LYS A 51 8.25 -8.43 16.01
C LYS A 51 9.66 -7.93 16.37
N LYS A 52 9.97 -7.87 17.66
CA LYS A 52 11.29 -7.56 18.17
C LYS A 52 12.29 -8.68 17.82
N PRO A 53 13.54 -8.35 17.46
CA PRO A 53 14.55 -9.34 17.10
C PRO A 53 15.10 -10.13 18.31
N ALA A 54 14.87 -9.66 19.54
CA ALA A 54 15.42 -10.29 20.74
C ALA A 54 14.85 -11.71 20.97
N ALA A 55 15.75 -12.71 20.94
CA ALA A 55 15.43 -14.14 20.96
C ALA A 55 14.86 -14.67 22.29
N GLY A 56 14.92 -13.90 23.38
CA GLY A 56 14.46 -14.32 24.71
C GLY A 56 13.04 -13.91 25.09
N LEU A 57 12.30 -13.23 24.20
CA LEU A 57 10.96 -12.72 24.51
C LEU A 57 9.89 -13.79 24.21
N VAL A 58 8.92 -13.96 25.12
CA VAL A 58 7.82 -14.93 24.98
C VAL A 58 6.48 -14.19 24.91
N GLY A 59 5.53 -14.72 24.13
CA GLY A 59 4.18 -14.16 23.99
C GLY A 59 4.14 -12.73 23.45
N GLU A 60 3.38 -11.87 24.13
CA GLU A 60 3.17 -10.45 23.80
C GLU A 60 4.45 -9.62 23.85
N ALA A 61 5.40 -9.96 24.73
CA ALA A 61 6.64 -9.21 24.88
C ALA A 61 7.49 -9.19 23.60
N ARG A 62 7.24 -10.13 22.68
CA ARG A 62 7.88 -10.20 21.35
C ARG A 62 7.44 -9.10 20.40
N TYR A 63 6.35 -8.39 20.68
CA TYR A 63 5.75 -7.44 19.76
C TYR A 63 5.86 -6.01 20.28
N GLU A 64 6.07 -5.06 19.37
CA GLU A 64 6.12 -3.64 19.66
C GLU A 64 5.04 -2.87 18.90
N VAL A 65 4.43 -1.92 19.61
CA VAL A 65 3.34 -1.09 19.11
C VAL A 65 3.89 0.08 18.30
N VAL A 66 4.97 0.71 18.76
CA VAL A 66 5.68 1.77 18.05
C VAL A 66 7.15 1.37 17.95
N GLU A 67 7.73 1.56 16.76
CA GLU A 67 9.15 1.31 16.52
C GLU A 67 10.00 2.20 17.44
N THR A 68 10.87 1.57 18.23
CA THR A 68 11.95 2.30 18.92
C THR A 68 13.11 2.49 17.95
N PRO A 69 13.77 3.65 17.85
CA PRO A 69 14.82 3.94 16.86
C PRO A 69 16.12 3.11 17.00
N GLU A 70 16.10 1.99 17.71
CA GLU A 70 17.22 1.06 17.82
C GLU A 70 17.61 0.46 16.45
N GLU A 71 18.82 -0.11 16.43
CA GLU A 71 19.64 -0.40 15.25
C GLU A 71 18.86 -0.93 14.02
N GLY A 72 18.96 -0.18 12.91
CA GLY A 72 18.50 -0.60 11.59
C GLY A 72 17.05 -0.25 11.22
N GLN A 73 16.19 0.13 12.16
CA GLN A 73 14.78 0.45 11.87
C GLN A 73 14.57 1.81 11.17
N LEU A 74 15.53 2.72 11.28
CA LEU A 74 15.55 4.00 10.57
C LEU A 74 15.93 3.85 9.09
N VAL A 75 16.63 2.78 8.72
CA VAL A 75 17.06 2.54 7.34
C VAL A 75 15.89 1.95 6.57
N THR A 76 15.30 2.74 5.67
CA THR A 76 14.24 2.27 4.79
C THR A 76 14.81 1.80 3.45
N GLY A 77 14.33 0.66 2.96
CA GLY A 77 14.67 0.19 1.62
C GLY A 77 13.96 0.99 0.52
N ARG A 78 14.29 0.69 -0.74
CA ARG A 78 13.64 1.26 -1.94
C ARG A 78 12.32 0.56 -2.28
N ALA A 79 11.39 1.27 -2.93
CA ALA A 79 10.18 0.68 -3.52
C ALA A 79 10.48 -0.08 -4.83
N TRP A 80 9.80 -1.20 -5.05
CA TRP A 80 9.93 -2.04 -6.28
C TRP A 80 9.73 -1.26 -7.57
N GLU A 81 10.61 -1.40 -8.54
CA GLU A 81 10.48 -0.79 -9.86
C GLU A 81 9.56 -1.58 -10.80
N ALA A 82 8.92 -0.88 -11.73
CA ALA A 82 8.03 -1.53 -12.71
C ALA A 82 8.78 -2.52 -13.60
N THR A 83 10.03 -2.20 -13.96
CA THR A 83 10.94 -3.08 -14.71
C THR A 83 11.16 -4.42 -14.01
N GLU A 84 11.40 -4.39 -12.69
CA GLU A 84 11.60 -5.58 -11.86
C GLU A 84 10.31 -6.42 -11.76
N LEU A 85 9.16 -5.75 -11.63
CA LEU A 85 7.85 -6.39 -11.49
C LEU A 85 7.36 -7.05 -12.79
N ARG A 86 7.77 -6.55 -13.96
CA ARG A 86 7.40 -7.15 -15.27
C ARG A 86 7.92 -8.57 -15.45
N ASN A 87 8.97 -8.96 -14.73
CA ASN A 87 9.55 -10.31 -14.81
C ASN A 87 9.00 -11.29 -13.76
N LYS A 88 7.98 -10.89 -12.97
CA LYS A 88 7.41 -11.74 -11.91
C LYS A 88 6.11 -12.43 -12.31
N SER A 89 5.86 -13.62 -11.77
CA SER A 89 4.61 -14.36 -12.02
C SER A 89 3.40 -13.64 -11.39
N PHE A 90 2.19 -13.95 -11.86
CA PHE A 90 0.97 -13.39 -11.25
C PHE A 90 0.85 -13.74 -9.76
N LYS A 91 1.19 -14.99 -9.39
CA LYS A 91 1.17 -15.46 -8.00
C LYS A 91 2.13 -14.67 -7.11
N ASP A 92 3.33 -14.37 -7.60
CA ASP A 92 4.31 -13.59 -6.86
C ASP A 92 3.87 -12.13 -6.69
N LEU A 93 3.32 -11.52 -7.75
CA LEU A 93 2.76 -10.16 -7.68
C LEU A 93 1.60 -10.07 -6.68
N HIS A 94 0.73 -11.09 -6.67
CA HIS A 94 -0.38 -11.17 -5.72
C HIS A 94 0.09 -11.37 -4.27
N THR A 95 1.10 -12.22 -4.07
CA THR A 95 1.72 -12.41 -2.74
C THR A 95 2.38 -11.11 -2.27
N LEU A 96 3.16 -10.46 -3.14
CA LEU A 96 3.80 -9.18 -2.85
C LEU A 96 2.77 -8.08 -2.53
N TRP A 97 1.65 -8.06 -3.25
CA TRP A 97 0.54 -7.14 -2.96
C TRP A 97 0.05 -7.29 -1.51
N TYR A 98 -0.14 -8.51 -1.03
CA TYR A 98 -0.57 -8.75 0.35
C TYR A 98 0.52 -8.45 1.38
N VAL A 99 1.79 -8.70 1.07
CA VAL A 99 2.91 -8.29 1.93
C VAL A 99 2.93 -6.76 2.09
N ALA A 100 2.84 -6.02 0.98
CA ALA A 100 2.78 -4.56 1.00
C ALA A 100 1.52 -4.02 1.70
N LEU A 101 0.37 -4.70 1.54
CA LEU A 101 -0.87 -4.34 2.21
C LEU A 101 -0.78 -4.54 3.73
N ARG A 102 -0.21 -5.66 4.18
CA ARG A 102 0.01 -5.93 5.61
C ARG A 102 0.94 -4.90 6.23
N GLU A 103 2.04 -4.57 5.54
CA GLU A 103 2.95 -3.51 6.00
C GLU A 103 2.25 -2.15 6.06
N LYS A 104 1.42 -1.81 5.06
CA LYS A 104 0.62 -0.56 5.09
C LYS A 104 -0.32 -0.50 6.30
N ASN A 105 -0.96 -1.62 6.65
CA ASN A 105 -1.88 -1.71 7.78
C ASN A 105 -1.15 -1.62 9.13
N LEU A 106 0.02 -2.25 9.22
CA LEU A 106 0.92 -2.12 10.36
C LEU A 106 1.35 -0.65 10.53
N LEU A 107 1.85 0.00 9.48
CA LEU A 107 2.27 1.40 9.55
C LEU A 107 1.11 2.35 9.91
N ALA A 108 -0.12 2.02 9.52
CA ALA A 108 -1.32 2.78 9.89
C ALA A 108 -1.66 2.65 11.38
N THR A 109 -1.53 1.44 11.95
CA THR A 109 -1.75 1.21 13.38
C THR A 109 -0.67 1.90 14.21
N GLN A 110 0.60 1.80 13.83
CA GLN A 110 1.69 2.52 14.49
C GLN A 110 1.48 4.05 14.48
N ARG A 111 0.97 4.60 13.36
CA ARG A 111 0.71 6.04 13.25
C ARG A 111 -0.39 6.49 14.20
N GLU A 112 -1.47 5.72 14.27
CA GLU A 112 -2.60 6.03 15.14
C GLU A 112 -2.21 5.93 16.62
N GLU A 113 -1.43 4.91 16.99
CA GLU A 113 -0.92 4.76 18.35
C GLU A 113 0.09 5.85 18.73
N ALA A 114 1.01 6.23 17.82
CA ALA A 114 1.89 7.38 18.05
C ALA A 114 1.11 8.69 18.23
N ARG A 115 0.03 8.88 17.46
CA ARG A 115 -0.89 10.03 17.61
C ARG A 115 -1.60 10.02 18.96
N ARG A 116 -2.09 8.85 19.41
CA ARG A 116 -2.76 8.68 20.71
C ARG A 116 -1.82 8.93 21.88
N MET A 117 -0.57 8.48 21.78
CA MET A 117 0.47 8.71 22.80
C MET A 117 1.03 10.14 22.79
N GLY A 118 0.63 11.00 21.84
CA GLY A 118 1.13 12.38 21.76
C GLY A 118 2.60 12.48 21.34
N VAL A 119 3.12 11.48 20.64
CA VAL A 119 4.52 11.43 20.20
C VAL A 119 4.77 12.52 19.17
N THR A 120 5.49 13.56 19.58
CA THR A 120 5.81 14.72 18.73
C THR A 120 7.21 14.60 18.10
N HIS A 121 8.09 13.77 18.68
CA HIS A 121 9.45 13.60 18.20
C HIS A 121 9.44 12.93 16.81
N PRO A 122 10.09 13.52 15.79
CA PRO A 122 10.02 13.03 14.40
C PRO A 122 10.59 11.62 14.24
N ASP A 123 11.65 11.27 14.98
CA ASP A 123 12.29 9.95 14.89
C ASP A 123 11.43 8.81 15.47
N LEU A 124 10.47 9.13 16.33
CA LEU A 124 9.51 8.19 16.90
C LEU A 124 8.20 8.14 16.10
N GLN A 125 8.06 9.00 15.08
CA GLN A 125 6.92 8.97 14.18
C GLN A 125 7.13 7.94 13.07
N VAL A 126 6.03 7.39 12.60
CA VAL A 126 6.05 6.48 11.45
C VAL A 126 6.63 7.17 10.23
N SER A 127 7.71 6.59 9.68
CA SER A 127 8.35 7.09 8.46
C SER A 127 7.35 7.21 7.30
N LYS A 128 7.19 8.45 6.81
CA LYS A 128 6.37 8.75 5.62
C LYS A 128 6.91 8.04 4.38
N GLU A 129 8.23 7.80 4.33
CA GLU A 129 8.89 7.13 3.21
C GLU A 129 8.49 5.65 3.13
N LYS A 130 8.47 4.92 4.26
CA LYS A 130 8.01 3.51 4.31
C LYS A 130 6.59 3.39 3.72
N VAL A 131 5.69 4.29 4.13
CA VAL A 131 4.31 4.32 3.64
C VAL A 131 4.25 4.61 2.14
N ARG A 132 5.01 5.60 1.67
CA ARG A 132 5.11 5.95 0.25
C ARG A 132 5.69 4.79 -0.57
N HIS A 133 6.66 4.04 -0.06
CA HIS A 133 7.26 2.91 -0.74
C HIS A 133 6.26 1.75 -0.90
N CYS A 134 5.47 1.46 0.12
CA CYS A 134 4.38 0.48 0.03
C CYS A 134 3.35 0.90 -1.03
N GLN A 135 2.89 2.15 -0.99
CA GLN A 135 1.92 2.68 -1.95
C GLN A 135 2.43 2.67 -3.39
N LYS A 136 3.69 3.07 -3.60
CA LYS A 136 4.34 3.03 -4.93
C LYS A 136 4.45 1.61 -5.46
N THR A 137 4.86 0.66 -4.62
CA THR A 137 4.93 -0.76 -5.00
C THR A 137 3.56 -1.27 -5.44
N MET A 138 2.51 -0.99 -4.66
CA MET A 138 1.13 -1.36 -5.02
C MET A 138 0.67 -0.71 -6.33
N ALA A 139 0.92 0.59 -6.52
CA ALA A 139 0.56 1.29 -7.75
C ALA A 139 1.26 0.70 -8.99
N ARG A 140 2.53 0.35 -8.87
CA ARG A 140 3.31 -0.28 -9.94
C ARG A 140 2.85 -1.70 -10.25
N ILE A 141 2.44 -2.49 -9.25
CA ILE A 141 1.81 -3.80 -9.48
C ILE A 141 0.54 -3.64 -10.33
N LYS A 142 -0.34 -2.70 -9.97
CA LYS A 142 -1.55 -2.40 -10.76
C LYS A 142 -1.22 -1.99 -12.19
N LEU A 143 -0.22 -1.12 -12.36
CA LEU A 143 0.25 -0.69 -13.68
C LEU A 143 0.69 -1.89 -14.53
N VAL A 144 1.59 -2.73 -14.02
CA VAL A 144 2.12 -3.90 -14.75
C VAL A 144 1.03 -4.90 -15.10
N LEU A 145 0.06 -5.12 -14.21
CA LEU A 145 -1.08 -6.00 -14.52
C LEU A 145 -1.94 -5.44 -15.66
N ASN A 146 -2.17 -4.13 -15.69
CA ASN A 146 -2.90 -3.50 -16.79
C ASN A 146 -2.10 -3.50 -18.10
N GLU A 147 -0.79 -3.24 -18.05
CA GLU A 147 0.11 -3.35 -19.21
C GLU A 147 0.03 -4.76 -19.83
N ARG A 148 0.09 -5.82 -18.99
CA ARG A 148 -0.01 -7.21 -19.44
C ARG A 148 -1.36 -7.53 -20.07
N ARG A 149 -2.46 -7.04 -19.48
CA ARG A 149 -3.80 -7.21 -20.04
C ARG A 149 -3.90 -6.58 -21.43
N LEU A 150 -3.45 -5.33 -21.57
CA LEU A 150 -3.46 -4.62 -22.85
C LEU A 150 -2.57 -5.30 -23.89
N ALA A 151 -1.38 -5.77 -23.49
CA ALA A 151 -0.47 -6.50 -24.39
C ALA A 151 -1.09 -7.82 -24.87
N PHE A 152 -1.77 -8.55 -23.99
CA PHE A 152 -2.48 -9.78 -24.35
C PHE A 152 -3.64 -9.52 -25.31
N GLU A 153 -4.49 -8.52 -25.01
CA GLU A 153 -5.59 -8.12 -25.89
C GLU A 153 -5.09 -7.65 -27.27
N GLY A 154 -3.98 -6.92 -27.31
CA GLY A 154 -3.33 -6.50 -28.55
C GLY A 154 -2.80 -7.68 -29.37
N ALA A 155 -2.11 -8.61 -28.71
CA ALA A 155 -1.56 -9.81 -29.36
C ALA A 155 -2.67 -10.71 -29.92
N MET A 156 -3.76 -10.90 -29.18
CA MET A 156 -4.91 -11.68 -29.64
C MET A 156 -5.54 -11.09 -30.91
N LYS A 157 -5.74 -9.76 -30.96
CA LYS A 157 -6.29 -9.09 -32.14
C LYS A 157 -5.40 -9.23 -33.37
N ILE A 158 -4.07 -9.13 -33.19
CA ILE A 158 -3.11 -9.32 -34.28
C ILE A 158 -3.20 -10.76 -34.78
N ALA A 159 -3.17 -11.75 -33.88
CA ALA A 159 -3.28 -13.16 -34.24
C ALA A 159 -4.59 -13.48 -34.96
N GLU A 160 -5.72 -12.91 -34.51
CA GLU A 160 -7.02 -13.05 -35.18
C GLU A 160 -7.00 -12.45 -36.59
N SER A 161 -6.41 -11.26 -36.75
CA SER A 161 -6.29 -10.61 -38.07
C SER A 161 -5.38 -11.37 -39.03
N GLU A 162 -4.26 -11.92 -38.54
CA GLU A 162 -3.35 -12.74 -39.33
C GLU A 162 -4.01 -14.06 -39.75
N GLN A 163 -4.77 -14.70 -38.84
CA GLN A 163 -5.55 -15.89 -39.17
C GLN A 163 -6.67 -15.62 -40.16
N ALA A 164 -7.33 -14.47 -40.09
CA ALA A 164 -8.34 -14.06 -41.06
C ALA A 164 -7.71 -13.85 -42.44
N ALA A 165 -6.61 -13.09 -42.51
CA ALA A 165 -5.88 -12.87 -43.75
C ALA A 165 -5.39 -14.19 -44.39
N ALA A 166 -4.86 -15.12 -43.59
CA ALA A 166 -4.43 -16.42 -44.08
C ALA A 166 -5.58 -17.28 -44.63
N LYS A 167 -6.78 -17.20 -44.02
CA LYS A 167 -7.98 -17.88 -44.53
C LYS A 167 -8.49 -17.24 -45.81
N ASP A 168 -8.44 -15.92 -45.89
CA ASP A 168 -8.82 -15.18 -47.09
C ASP A 168 -7.90 -15.58 -48.24
N GLU A 169 -6.57 -15.62 -48.01
CA GLU A 169 -5.58 -16.10 -48.99
C GLU A 169 -5.81 -17.55 -49.43
N GLU A 170 -6.19 -18.45 -48.52
CA GLU A 170 -6.53 -19.85 -48.88
C GLU A 170 -7.75 -19.92 -49.81
N ASN A 171 -8.67 -18.96 -49.68
CA ASN A 171 -9.88 -18.85 -50.49
C ASN A 171 -9.68 -18.10 -51.82
N TYR A 172 -8.44 -17.77 -52.20
CA TYR A 172 -8.15 -17.11 -53.47
C TYR A 172 -8.16 -18.11 -54.63
N ASP A 173 -8.93 -17.79 -55.66
CA ASP A 173 -9.00 -18.55 -56.90
C ASP A 173 -7.72 -18.36 -57.73
N GLU A 174 -7.52 -19.19 -58.75
CA GLU A 174 -6.30 -19.15 -59.60
C GLU A 174 -6.11 -17.78 -60.28
N GLU A 175 -7.21 -17.12 -60.67
CA GLU A 175 -7.18 -15.79 -61.27
C GLU A 175 -6.72 -14.71 -60.29
N ASP A 176 -7.16 -14.80 -59.02
CA ASP A 176 -6.77 -13.86 -57.96
C ASP A 176 -5.26 -13.95 -57.67
N ARG A 177 -4.69 -15.16 -57.70
CA ARG A 177 -3.26 -15.39 -57.54
C ARG A 177 -2.44 -14.76 -58.66
N GLN A 178 -2.90 -14.89 -59.91
CA GLN A 178 -2.23 -14.27 -61.07
C GLN A 178 -2.27 -12.74 -60.99
N VAL A 179 -3.38 -12.17 -60.52
CA VAL A 179 -3.51 -10.72 -60.30
C VAL A 179 -2.55 -10.25 -59.20
N LEU A 180 -2.41 -10.99 -58.11
CA LEU A 180 -1.46 -10.70 -57.03
C LEU A 180 -0.01 -10.74 -57.50
N ASP A 181 0.39 -11.79 -58.21
CA ASP A 181 1.75 -11.92 -58.76
C ASP A 181 2.06 -10.76 -59.71
N PHE A 182 1.13 -10.40 -60.59
CA PHE A 182 1.27 -9.25 -61.48
C PHE A 182 1.42 -7.94 -60.69
N GLN A 183 0.61 -7.71 -59.65
CA GLN A 183 0.73 -6.52 -58.81
C GLN A 183 2.07 -6.47 -58.08
N PHE A 184 2.56 -7.61 -57.57
CA PHE A 184 3.84 -7.72 -56.91
C PHE A 184 5.01 -7.39 -57.84
N GLU A 185 5.00 -7.94 -59.06
CA GLU A 185 6.00 -7.63 -60.09
C GLU A 185 6.04 -6.14 -60.46
N GLN A 186 4.86 -5.52 -60.61
CA GLN A 186 4.75 -4.08 -60.90
C GLN A 186 5.29 -3.22 -59.74
N ALA A 187 4.97 -3.58 -58.50
CA ALA A 187 5.46 -2.88 -57.30
C ALA A 187 6.99 -2.99 -57.16
N TYR A 188 7.54 -4.20 -57.35
CA TYR A 188 8.99 -4.43 -57.35
C TYR A 188 9.70 -3.64 -58.46
N THR A 189 9.12 -3.60 -59.66
CA THR A 189 9.68 -2.88 -60.81
C THR A 189 9.67 -1.36 -60.59
N ARG A 190 8.65 -0.81 -59.94
CA ARG A 190 8.56 0.62 -59.59
C ARG A 190 9.54 1.05 -58.49
N GLN A 191 9.86 0.16 -57.55
CA GLN A 191 10.81 0.44 -56.47
C GLN A 191 12.27 0.26 -56.87
N ARG A 192 12.57 -0.27 -58.07
CA ARG A 192 13.94 -0.26 -58.58
C ARG A 192 14.41 1.19 -58.68
N PRO A 193 15.46 1.60 -57.95
CA PRO A 193 16.14 2.83 -58.27
C PRO A 193 16.59 2.66 -59.71
N THR A 194 16.15 3.55 -60.61
CA THR A 194 16.68 3.56 -61.97
C THR A 194 18.18 3.70 -61.81
N GLN A 195 18.92 2.63 -62.10
CA GLN A 195 20.37 2.65 -62.14
C GLN A 195 20.72 3.79 -63.09
N GLY A 196 21.07 4.94 -62.51
CA GLY A 196 21.34 6.16 -63.26
C GLY A 196 22.38 5.79 -64.30
N ARG A 197 22.03 5.97 -65.57
CA ARG A 197 22.91 5.70 -66.70
C ARG A 197 24.19 6.50 -66.48
N TRP A 198 25.24 5.85 -65.99
CA TRP A 198 26.56 6.44 -65.80
C TRP A 198 26.97 7.07 -67.14
N ARG A 199 27.03 8.40 -67.22
CA ARG A 199 27.54 9.12 -68.38
C ARG A 199 29.05 9.29 -68.16
N PRO A 200 29.92 8.58 -68.89
CA PRO A 200 31.34 8.83 -68.79
C PRO A 200 31.68 10.11 -69.56
N GLY A 201 32.33 11.04 -68.87
CA GLY A 201 33.10 12.10 -69.49
C GLY A 201 32.42 13.46 -69.53
N GLN A 202 32.90 14.38 -68.69
CA GLN A 202 33.47 15.68 -69.08
C GLN A 202 34.21 16.23 -67.85
N PHE A 203 35.44 15.77 -67.64
CA PHE A 203 36.43 16.50 -66.86
C PHE A 203 37.52 16.92 -67.84
N SER A 204 37.42 18.15 -68.33
CA SER A 204 38.55 18.89 -68.90
C SER A 204 38.93 19.99 -67.94
N ARG A 205 40.25 20.17 -67.78
CA ARG A 205 40.95 21.09 -66.89
C ARG A 205 40.55 22.55 -67.05
#